data_AF-A0A3A4VS41-F1
#
_entry.id   AF-A0A3A4VS41-F1
#
_cell.length_a   1.000
_cell.length_b   1.000
_cell.length_c   1.000
_cell.angle_alpha   90.00
_cell.angle_beta   90.00
_cell.angle_gamma   90.00
#
_symmetry.space_group_name_H-M   'P 1'
#
loop_
_entity.id
_entity.type
_entity.pdbx_description
1 polymer ?
#
loop_
_entity_poly.entity_id
_entity_poly.type
_entity_poly.pdbx_seq_one_letter_code
_entity_poly.pdbx_strand_id
1 'polypeptide(L)'
;HTCGRIGALIEVNCETDFVANTDDFKNLVHNLALQVAAQNPCYVTPEEIPAGTKAQPEVDCLLLQPFIKDPSKTIGDIVSETIARTGENIIIRRFARFELGA
;
A
#
# COMPACT_ATOMS: atom_id res chain seq x y z
N HIS A 1 8.38 -3.19 12.64
CA HIS A 1 7.68 -2.30 13.59
C HIS A 1 7.84 -2.84 15.02
N THR A 2 7.83 -1.91 16.00
CA THR A 2 8.00 -2.00 17.48
C THR A 2 9.20 -2.74 18.10
N CYS A 3 9.85 -3.69 17.43
CA CYS A 3 11.07 -4.35 17.94
C CYS A 3 12.20 -4.45 16.90
N GLY A 4 12.17 -3.64 15.83
CA GLY A 4 13.14 -3.74 14.73
C GLY A 4 13.03 -5.02 13.88
N ARG A 5 12.04 -5.87 14.15
CA ARG A 5 11.90 -7.19 13.51
C ARG A 5 11.17 -7.20 12.17
N ILE A 6 10.42 -6.15 11.87
CA ILE A 6 9.64 -6.05 10.62
C ILE A 6 10.03 -4.76 9.89
N GLY A 7 10.39 -4.89 8.62
CA GLY A 7 10.62 -3.78 7.69
C GLY A 7 9.69 -3.88 6.48
N ALA A 8 9.28 -2.75 5.93
CA ALA A 8 8.55 -2.69 4.68
C ALA A 8 9.20 -1.66 3.75
N LEU A 9 9.30 -2.00 2.48
CA LEU A 9 9.72 -1.12 1.40
C LEU A 9 8.59 -1.07 0.38
N ILE A 10 8.26 0.11 -0.11
CA ILE A 10 7.21 0.29 -1.13
C ILE A 10 7.72 1.24 -2.21
N GLU A 11 7.43 0.90 -3.45
CA GLU A 11 7.65 1.75 -4.62
C GLU A 11 6.30 2.29 -5.09
N VAL A 12 6.17 3.61 -5.06
CA VAL A 12 4.97 4.33 -5.50
C VAL A 12 5.40 5.36 -6.53
N ASN A 13 4.76 5.31 -7.70
CA ASN A 13 5.02 6.21 -8.81
C ASN A 13 3.95 7.31 -8.84
N CYS A 14 4.37 8.52 -9.19
CA CYS A 14 3.53 9.64 -9.59
C CYS A 14 4.02 10.19 -10.94
N GLU A 15 3.27 11.11 -11.55
CA GLU A 15 3.61 11.62 -12.89
C GLU A 15 4.70 12.70 -12.83
N THR A 16 4.67 13.58 -11.85
CA THR A 16 5.64 14.68 -11.72
C THR A 16 6.43 14.63 -10.41
N ASP A 17 7.61 15.25 -10.43
CA ASP A 17 8.46 15.44 -9.27
C ASP A 17 7.87 16.46 -8.27
N PHE A 18 6.97 17.34 -8.72
CA PHE A 18 6.26 18.27 -7.84
C PHE A 18 5.38 17.52 -6.85
N VAL A 19 4.56 16.57 -7.31
CA VAL A 19 3.69 15.77 -6.43
C VAL A 19 4.50 14.86 -5.52
N ALA A 20 5.58 14.24 -5.99
CA ALA A 20 6.47 13.40 -5.17
C ALA A 20 6.98 14.13 -3.91
N ASN A 21 7.11 15.45 -3.98
CA ASN A 21 7.62 16.29 -2.89
C ASN A 21 6.54 16.87 -1.97
N THR A 22 5.26 16.70 -2.28
CA THR A 22 4.14 17.17 -1.44
C THR A 22 3.99 16.36 -0.15
N ASP A 23 3.46 16.99 0.89
CA ASP A 23 3.15 16.29 2.15
C ASP A 23 2.04 15.26 1.95
N ASP A 24 1.09 15.51 1.05
CA ASP A 24 0.04 14.55 0.71
C ASP A 24 0.59 13.23 0.19
N PHE A 25 1.49 13.29 -0.79
CA PHE A 25 2.14 12.10 -1.34
C PHE A 25 3.02 11.41 -0.31
N LYS A 26 3.85 12.16 0.43
CA LYS A 26 4.72 11.62 1.48
C LYS A 26 3.92 10.90 2.57
N ASN A 27 2.80 11.49 2.99
CA ASN A 27 1.91 10.90 3.98
C ASN A 27 1.24 9.64 3.45
N LEU A 28 0.79 9.63 2.19
CA LEU A 28 0.27 8.43 1.53
C LEU A 28 1.30 7.30 1.56
N VAL A 29 2.51 7.53 1.05
CA VAL A 29 3.56 6.51 0.97
C VAL A 29 3.95 6.00 2.36
N HIS A 30 4.05 6.88 3.35
CA HIS A 30 4.31 6.50 4.74
C HIS A 30 3.21 5.59 5.31
N ASN A 31 1.94 5.95 5.07
CA ASN A 31 0.80 5.16 5.52
C ASN A 31 0.73 3.80 4.83
N LEU A 32 1.02 3.73 3.53
CA LEU A 32 1.10 2.48 2.79
C LEU A 32 2.22 1.58 3.32
N ALA A 33 3.39 2.14 3.64
CA ALA A 33 4.49 1.37 4.22
C ALA A 33 4.11 0.77 5.59
N LEU A 34 3.41 1.53 6.43
CA LEU A 34 2.87 1.05 7.70
C LEU A 34 1.81 -0.04 7.51
N GLN A 35 0.91 0.14 6.53
CA GLN A 35 -0.10 -0.84 6.16
C GLN A 35 0.56 -2.17 5.78
N VAL A 36 1.51 -2.15 4.84
CA VAL A 36 2.25 -3.34 4.40
C VAL A 36 2.92 -4.01 5.59
N ALA A 37 3.65 -3.25 6.42
CA ALA A 37 4.33 -3.80 7.58
C ALA A 37 3.37 -4.50 8.57
N ALA A 38 2.16 -3.96 8.76
CA ALA A 38 1.18 -4.45 9.72
C ALA A 38 0.31 -5.60 9.20
N GLN A 39 -0.14 -5.53 7.94
CA GLN A 39 -1.14 -6.43 7.38
C GLN A 39 -0.57 -7.56 6.53
N ASN A 40 0.73 -7.51 6.19
CA ASN A 40 1.40 -8.57 5.41
C ASN A 40 0.65 -8.98 4.12
N PRO A 41 0.23 -8.03 3.25
CA PRO A 41 -0.35 -8.37 1.96
C PRO A 41 0.65 -9.16 1.11
N CYS A 42 0.15 -9.98 0.19
CA CYS A 42 0.95 -10.75 -0.76
C CYS A 42 0.96 -10.13 -2.16
N TYR A 43 -0.09 -9.39 -2.51
CA TYR A 43 -0.33 -8.84 -3.85
C TYR A 43 -0.70 -7.36 -3.75
N VAL A 44 -0.45 -6.58 -4.80
CA VAL A 44 -0.94 -5.20 -4.88
C VAL A 44 -2.43 -5.22 -5.23
N THR A 45 -2.78 -5.97 -6.28
CA THR A 45 -4.14 -6.05 -6.83
C THR A 45 -4.62 -7.50 -6.96
N PRO A 46 -5.94 -7.74 -7.06
CA PRO A 46 -6.49 -9.10 -7.22
C PRO A 46 -6.04 -9.81 -8.49
N GLU A 47 -5.73 -9.05 -9.54
CA GLU A 47 -5.29 -9.58 -10.83
C GLU A 47 -3.90 -10.25 -10.75
N GLU A 48 -3.10 -9.90 -9.74
CA GLU A 48 -1.79 -10.51 -9.50
C GLU A 48 -1.90 -11.90 -8.84
N ILE A 49 -3.08 -12.29 -8.35
CA ILE A 49 -3.29 -13.59 -7.71
C ILE A 49 -3.24 -14.71 -8.76
N PRO A 50 -2.29 -15.67 -8.66
CA PRO A 50 -2.22 -16.77 -9.60
C PRO A 50 -3.44 -17.69 -9.52
N ALA A 51 -3.97 -18.09 -10.67
CA ALA A 51 -5.11 -19.01 -10.75
C ALA A 51 -4.82 -20.33 -10.01
N GLY A 52 -5.75 -20.77 -9.17
CA GLY A 52 -5.60 -21.96 -8.33
C GLY A 52 -4.99 -21.71 -6.94
N THR A 53 -4.57 -20.48 -6.64
CA THR A 53 -4.15 -20.08 -5.28
C THR A 53 -5.38 -19.85 -4.40
N LYS A 54 -5.36 -20.41 -3.18
CA LYS A 54 -6.36 -20.06 -2.15
C LYS A 54 -5.97 -18.74 -1.49
N ALA A 55 -6.28 -17.64 -2.15
CA ALA A 55 -6.11 -16.29 -1.61
C ALA A 55 -7.48 -15.69 -1.27
N GLN A 56 -7.53 -14.85 -0.23
CA GLN A 56 -8.67 -14.00 0.10
C GLN A 56 -8.33 -12.58 -0.34
N PRO A 57 -8.94 -12.03 -1.41
CA PRO A 57 -8.53 -10.75 -1.97
C PRO A 57 -8.52 -9.59 -0.95
N GLU A 58 -9.46 -9.56 -0.01
CA GLU A 58 -9.57 -8.53 1.04
C GLU A 58 -8.42 -8.56 2.06
N VAL A 59 -7.75 -9.71 2.22
CA VAL A 59 -6.64 -9.90 3.15
C VAL A 59 -5.31 -9.90 2.41
N ASP A 60 -5.24 -10.52 1.23
CA ASP A 60 -4.00 -10.74 0.51
C ASP A 60 -3.65 -9.59 -0.46
N CYS A 61 -4.61 -8.77 -0.88
CA CYS A 61 -4.38 -7.65 -1.80
C CYS A 61 -4.34 -6.31 -1.06
N LEU A 62 -3.22 -5.60 -1.17
CA LEU A 62 -3.01 -4.31 -0.50
C LEU A 62 -4.14 -3.30 -0.80
N LEU A 63 -4.58 -3.17 -2.06
CA LEU A 63 -5.61 -2.19 -2.43
C LEU A 63 -6.99 -2.46 -1.81
N LEU A 64 -7.31 -3.72 -1.56
CA LEU A 64 -8.62 -4.10 -1.01
C LEU A 64 -8.64 -4.12 0.52
N GLN A 65 -7.46 -4.07 1.16
CA GLN A 65 -7.38 -4.07 2.61
C GLN A 65 -8.03 -2.83 3.21
N PRO A 66 -8.72 -2.96 4.36
CA PRO A 66 -9.16 -1.83 5.15
C PRO A 66 -7.94 -1.06 5.67
N PHE A 67 -8.02 0.27 5.66
CA PHE A 67 -6.93 1.11 6.10
C PHE A 67 -6.76 1.06 7.62
N ILE A 68 -5.55 0.78 8.11
CA ILE A 68 -5.27 0.61 9.55
C ILE A 68 -5.63 1.81 10.42
N LYS A 69 -5.65 3.03 9.86
CA LYS A 69 -6.00 4.25 10.62
C LYS A 69 -7.49 4.56 10.56
N ASP A 70 -8.18 4.09 9.53
CA ASP A 70 -9.61 4.29 9.32
C ASP A 70 -10.19 3.07 8.57
N PRO A 71 -10.68 2.05 9.29
CA PRO A 71 -11.20 0.84 8.68
C PRO A 71 -12.46 1.04 7.83
N SER A 72 -13.06 2.25 7.82
CA SER A 72 -14.21 2.56 6.98
C SER A 72 -13.85 2.72 5.50
N LYS A 73 -12.56 2.89 5.19
CA LYS A 73 -12.03 3.05 3.84
C LYS A 73 -11.02 1.97 3.50
N THR A 74 -10.95 1.59 2.24
CA THR A 74 -9.90 0.72 1.72
C THR A 74 -8.66 1.51 1.34
N ILE A 75 -7.52 0.84 1.19
CA ILE A 75 -6.32 1.48 0.65
C ILE A 75 -6.55 2.03 -0.76
N GLY A 76 -7.32 1.33 -1.60
CA GLY A 76 -7.72 1.82 -2.92
C GLY A 76 -8.47 3.15 -2.86
N ASP A 77 -9.34 3.34 -1.88
CA ASP A 77 -10.05 4.61 -1.68
C ASP A 77 -9.08 5.73 -1.29
N ILE A 78 -8.15 5.46 -0.37
CA ILE A 78 -7.16 6.45 0.08
C ILE A 78 -6.24 6.88 -1.07
N VAL A 79 -5.82 5.94 -1.92
CA VAL A 79 -5.03 6.24 -3.13
C VAL A 79 -5.86 7.10 -4.08
N SER A 80 -7.12 6.72 -4.35
CA SER A 80 -8.02 7.46 -5.24
C SER A 80 -8.33 8.88 -4.74
N GLU A 81 -8.50 9.06 -3.43
CA GLU A 81 -8.67 10.37 -2.80
C GLU A 81 -7.42 11.25 -2.97
N THR A 82 -6.24 10.64 -2.87
CA THR A 82 -4.98 11.37 -3.08
C THR A 82 -4.78 11.74 -4.55
N ILE A 83 -5.14 10.85 -5.49
CA ILE A 83 -5.18 11.14 -6.92
C ILE A 83 -6.13 12.31 -7.20
N ALA A 84 -7.34 12.30 -6.64
CA ALA A 84 -8.31 13.38 -6.82
C ALA A 84 -7.82 14.72 -6.25
N ARG A 85 -7.08 14.70 -5.12
CA ARG A 85 -6.54 15.92 -4.49
C ARG A 85 -5.33 16.48 -5.23
N THR A 86 -4.45 15.61 -5.72
CA THR A 86 -3.21 16.00 -6.41
C THR A 86 -3.43 16.27 -7.89
N GLY A 87 -4.47 15.69 -8.50
CA GLY A 87 -4.73 15.76 -9.93
C GLY A 87 -3.78 14.89 -10.77
N GLU A 88 -2.99 14.03 -10.14
CA GLU A 88 -2.01 13.16 -10.79
C GLU A 88 -2.32 11.69 -10.57
N ASN A 89 -1.96 10.86 -11.55
CA ASN A 89 -2.05 9.42 -11.42
C ASN A 89 -0.99 8.89 -10.44
N ILE A 90 -1.41 8.09 -9.45
CA ILE A 90 -0.55 7.47 -8.44
C ILE A 90 -0.68 5.96 -8.54
N ILE A 91 0.44 5.27 -8.73
CA ILE A 91 0.46 3.82 -8.91
C ILE A 91 1.37 3.19 -7.87
N ILE A 92 0.86 2.21 -7.14
CA ILE A 92 1.67 1.32 -6.30
C ILE A 92 2.29 0.28 -7.23
N ARG A 93 3.62 0.30 -7.38
CA ARG A 93 4.32 -0.56 -8.34
C ARG A 93 4.71 -1.90 -7.75
N ARG A 94 5.22 -1.90 -6.52
CA ARG A 94 5.62 -3.09 -5.78
C ARG A 94 5.85 -2.75 -4.32
N PHE A 95 5.80 -3.76 -3.47
CA PHE A 95 6.27 -3.67 -2.11
C PHE A 95 7.08 -4.92 -1.74
N ALA A 96 7.85 -4.81 -0.67
CA ALA A 96 8.53 -5.91 -0.02
C ALA A 96 8.35 -5.76 1.49
N ARG A 97 8.03 -6.86 2.16
CA ARG A 97 7.98 -6.94 3.62
C ARG A 97 9.01 -7.96 4.08
N PHE A 98 9.78 -7.59 5.08
CA PHE A 98 10.77 -8.44 5.71
C PHE A 98 10.40 -8.61 7.16
N GLU A 99 10.46 -9.85 7.65
CA GLU A 99 10.22 -10.20 9.04
C GLU A 99 11.33 -11.14 9.53
N LEU A 100 11.96 -10.79 10.65
CA LEU A 100 13.02 -11.60 11.24
C LEU A 100 12.43 -12.88 11.85
N GLY A 101 12.81 -14.03 11.29
CA GLY A 101 12.44 -15.35 11.80
C GLY A 101 11.08 -15.88 11.34
N ALA A 102 10.53 -15.31 10.27
CA ALA A 102 9.32 -15.80 9.59
C ALA A 102 9.60 -16.99 8.66
#